data_AF-A0A2H0ISE3-F1
#
_entry.id   AF-A0A2H0ISE3-F1
#
_cell.length_a   1.000
_cell.length_b   1.000
_cell.length_c   1.000
_cell.angle_alpha   90.00
_cell.angle_beta   90.00
_cell.angle_gamma   90.00
#
_symmetry.space_group_name_H-M   'P 1'
#
loop_
_entity.id
_entity.type
_entity.pdbx_description
1 polymer ?
#
loop_
_entity_poly.entity_id
_entity_poly.type
_entity_poly.pdbx_seq_one_letter_code
_entity_poly.pdbx_strand_id
1 'polypeptide(L)'
;MRAYLDSNILISIEEGEIKIIELTGMFSTETQFVYSYAHIQELLEASDLESLIPRRTQTLKNVTNNFYEYPDGFTIEFKNQDPNSVIKFYQNLKVLNYQLRSTVQSFDIERDSLLNKLGISKIEMNNIHPDEVVSQLNEILDKQFIPNFQTMIEMSGTSKREQIVSIFNFLDFLGYWTDKPNNKSKMARIYDASHTYFSSACDFFISNDKRARNKAKVAFHMLNIQTKVLSLKELLELKARE
;
A
#
# COMPACT_ATOMS: atom_id res chain seq x y z
N MET A 1 5.13 19.23 6.23
CA MET A 1 5.52 17.91 5.70
C MET A 1 4.56 16.86 6.24
N ARG A 2 4.18 15.85 5.45
CA ARG A 2 3.28 14.76 5.84
C ARG A 2 3.95 13.40 5.66
N ALA A 3 3.77 12.53 6.66
CA ALA A 3 4.30 11.17 6.63
C ALA A 3 3.16 10.16 6.87
N TYR A 4 3.08 9.19 5.97
CA TYR A 4 2.18 8.05 6.08
C TYR A 4 2.96 6.85 6.61
N LEU A 5 2.48 6.24 7.68
CA LEU A 5 3.07 5.02 8.25
C LEU A 5 2.19 3.84 7.87
N ASP A 6 2.77 2.79 7.33
CA ASP A 6 2.05 1.53 7.10
C ASP A 6 1.61 0.91 8.44
N SER A 7 0.57 0.06 8.42
CA SER A 7 0.11 -0.68 9.58
C SER A 7 1.22 -1.52 10.22
N ASN A 8 2.17 -2.06 9.45
CA ASN A 8 3.29 -2.80 10.03
C ASN A 8 4.17 -1.94 10.96
N ILE A 9 4.31 -0.64 10.67
CA ILE A 9 5.06 0.29 11.53
C ILE A 9 4.27 0.54 12.82
N LEU A 10 2.95 0.73 12.70
CA LEU A 10 2.08 0.91 13.87
C LEU A 10 2.09 -0.33 14.77
N ILE A 11 2.11 -1.54 14.19
CA ILE A 11 2.21 -2.80 14.93
C ILE A 11 3.54 -2.88 15.68
N SER A 12 4.66 -2.55 15.04
CA SER A 12 5.96 -2.52 15.73
C SER A 12 6.01 -1.49 16.87
N ILE A 13 5.31 -0.35 16.75
CA ILE A 13 5.14 0.60 17.88
C ILE A 13 4.31 -0.02 19.00
N GLU A 14 3.20 -0.65 18.64
CA GLU A 14 2.30 -1.32 19.58
C GLU A 14 3.05 -2.36 20.39
N GLU A 15 3.87 -3.17 19.74
CA GLU A 15 4.70 -4.25 20.30
C GLU A 15 5.92 -3.75 21.07
N GLY A 16 6.19 -2.45 21.05
CA GLY A 16 7.31 -1.83 21.76
C GLY A 16 8.66 -2.05 21.07
N GLU A 17 8.66 -2.55 19.82
CA GLU A 17 9.87 -2.69 19.00
C GLU A 17 10.43 -1.32 18.59
N ILE A 18 9.56 -0.31 18.46
CA ILE A 18 9.90 1.06 18.11
C ILE A 18 9.21 2.02 19.07
N LYS A 19 9.95 2.98 19.63
CA LYS A 19 9.32 4.04 20.43
C LYS A 19 8.84 5.18 19.54
N ILE A 20 7.68 5.74 19.85
CA ILE A 20 7.13 6.91 19.13
C ILE A 20 8.14 8.06 19.10
N ILE A 21 8.83 8.32 20.22
CA ILE A 21 9.84 9.39 20.29
C ILE A 21 11.04 9.16 19.36
N GLU A 22 11.44 7.90 19.18
CA GLU A 22 12.54 7.54 18.27
C GLU A 22 12.09 7.76 16.83
N LEU A 23 10.88 7.32 16.48
CA LEU A 23 10.29 7.52 15.15
C LEU A 23 10.09 9.02 14.82
N THR A 24 9.47 9.79 15.71
CA THR A 24 9.21 11.22 15.46
C THR A 24 10.51 12.01 15.41
N GLY A 25 11.52 11.61 16.19
CA GLY A 25 12.88 12.14 16.11
C GLY A 25 13.55 11.93 14.75
N MET A 26 13.07 11.00 13.92
CA MET A 26 13.54 10.79 12.54
C MET A 26 12.93 11.77 11.51
N PHE A 27 12.12 12.72 11.94
CA PHE A 27 11.52 13.72 11.06
C PHE A 27 11.75 15.14 11.60
N SER A 28 11.24 16.17 10.91
CA SER A 28 11.19 17.52 11.44
C SER A 28 10.05 17.65 12.46
N THR A 29 10.17 18.57 13.42
CA THR A 29 9.15 18.80 14.46
C THR A 29 7.78 19.23 13.91
N GLU A 30 7.75 19.73 12.67
CA GLU A 30 6.52 20.15 11.96
C GLU A 30 5.90 19.02 11.11
N THR A 31 6.44 17.80 11.21
CA THR A 31 5.93 16.66 10.44
C THR A 31 4.60 16.19 10.98
N GLN A 32 3.59 16.19 10.12
CA GLN A 32 2.27 15.69 10.45
C GLN A 32 2.14 14.24 10.00
N PHE A 33 2.03 13.32 10.95
CA PHE A 33 1.66 11.93 10.63
C PHE A 33 0.17 11.83 10.40
N VAL A 34 -0.22 10.99 9.44
CA VAL A 34 -1.62 10.78 9.04
C VAL A 34 -2.02 9.32 9.27
N TYR A 35 -3.32 9.09 9.45
CA TYR A 35 -3.92 7.77 9.27
C TYR A 35 -5.09 7.85 8.31
N SER A 36 -5.51 6.68 7.83
CA SER A 36 -6.51 6.54 6.78
C SER A 36 -7.44 5.36 7.05
N TYR A 37 -8.44 5.20 6.18
CA TYR A 37 -9.30 4.02 6.23
C TYR A 37 -8.52 2.70 6.02
N ALA A 38 -7.38 2.68 5.32
CA ALA A 38 -6.63 1.44 5.10
C ALA A 38 -6.18 0.80 6.42
N HIS A 39 -5.70 1.60 7.37
CA HIS A 39 -5.35 1.16 8.72
C HIS A 39 -6.52 0.52 9.47
N ILE A 40 -7.70 1.13 9.32
CA ILE A 40 -8.92 0.66 9.97
C ILE A 40 -9.39 -0.62 9.32
N GLN A 41 -9.32 -0.71 7.99
CA GLN A 41 -9.71 -1.88 7.23
C GLN A 41 -8.88 -3.09 7.64
N GLU A 42 -7.55 -2.98 7.74
CA GLU A 42 -6.70 -4.08 8.21
C GLU A 42 -6.96 -4.46 9.67
N LEU A 43 -7.13 -3.46 10.55
CA LEU A 43 -7.49 -3.72 11.95
C LEU A 43 -8.75 -4.58 12.01
N LEU A 44 -9.78 -4.22 11.24
CA LEU A 44 -11.06 -4.93 11.23
C LEU A 44 -10.97 -6.36 10.70
N GLU A 45 -9.85 -6.78 10.13
CA GLU A 45 -9.63 -8.13 9.59
C GLU A 45 -8.84 -9.02 10.54
N ALA A 46 -8.33 -8.46 11.62
CA ALA A 46 -7.66 -9.22 12.66
C ALA A 46 -8.63 -10.18 13.37
N SER A 47 -8.11 -11.32 13.82
CA SER A 47 -8.89 -12.33 14.53
C SER A 47 -9.30 -11.91 15.94
N ASP A 48 -8.51 -11.05 16.59
CA ASP A 48 -8.72 -10.61 17.98
C ASP A 48 -9.03 -9.09 18.02
N LEU A 49 -10.21 -8.72 17.53
CA LEU A 49 -10.60 -7.31 17.40
C LEU A 49 -10.77 -6.61 18.75
N GLU A 50 -11.27 -7.32 19.77
CA GLU A 50 -11.60 -6.71 21.06
C GLU A 50 -10.35 -6.20 21.79
N SER A 51 -9.24 -6.95 21.71
CA SER A 51 -7.97 -6.52 22.31
C SER A 51 -7.24 -5.48 21.46
N LEU A 52 -7.34 -5.59 20.13
CA LEU A 52 -6.56 -4.76 19.21
C LEU A 52 -7.15 -3.36 19.02
N ILE A 53 -8.47 -3.19 19.06
CA ILE A 53 -9.11 -1.87 18.85
C ILE A 53 -8.60 -0.83 19.86
N PRO A 54 -8.64 -1.07 21.19
CA PRO A 54 -8.15 -0.09 22.16
C PRO A 54 -6.68 0.29 21.92
N ARG A 55 -5.85 -0.72 21.64
CA ARG A 55 -4.41 -0.54 21.39
C ARG A 55 -4.17 0.29 20.12
N ARG A 56 -4.77 -0.09 19.00
CA ARG A 56 -4.63 0.61 17.71
C ARG A 56 -5.16 2.02 17.76
N THR A 57 -6.32 2.25 18.37
CA THR A 57 -6.84 3.61 18.54
C THR A 57 -5.87 4.48 19.34
N GLN A 58 -5.33 3.97 20.44
CA GLN A 58 -4.38 4.75 21.25
C GLN A 58 -3.10 5.06 20.47
N THR A 59 -2.55 4.09 19.73
CA THR A 59 -1.39 4.31 18.86
C THR A 59 -1.67 5.36 17.80
N LEU A 60 -2.79 5.26 17.08
CA LEU A 60 -3.18 6.23 16.06
C LEU A 60 -3.32 7.64 16.65
N LYS A 61 -3.96 7.77 17.82
CA LYS A 61 -4.08 9.04 18.54
C LYS A 61 -2.72 9.65 18.85
N ASN A 62 -1.83 8.85 19.44
CA ASN A 62 -0.52 9.32 19.88
C ASN A 62 0.39 9.70 18.72
N VAL A 63 0.34 8.95 17.62
CA VAL A 63 1.23 9.16 16.47
C VAL A 63 0.71 10.25 15.55
N THR A 64 -0.58 10.25 15.24
CA THR A 64 -1.16 11.11 14.19
C THR A 64 -1.87 12.34 14.73
N ASN A 65 -2.06 12.43 16.05
CA ASN A 65 -2.86 13.47 16.69
C ASN A 65 -4.26 13.60 16.03
N ASN A 66 -4.89 12.44 15.75
CA ASN A 66 -6.19 12.33 15.07
C ASN A 66 -6.22 12.89 13.64
N PHE A 67 -5.07 13.11 13.01
CA PHE A 67 -5.04 13.64 11.66
C PHE A 67 -5.35 12.54 10.64
N TYR A 68 -6.57 12.60 10.13
CA TYR A 68 -7.17 11.59 9.29
C TYR A 68 -7.25 12.06 7.85
N GLU A 69 -6.80 11.23 6.93
CA GLU A 69 -6.99 11.44 5.51
C GLU A 69 -8.07 10.52 4.94
N TYR A 70 -8.81 11.04 3.98
CA TYR A 70 -9.96 10.35 3.39
C TYR A 70 -10.14 10.74 1.93
N PRO A 71 -10.72 9.85 1.11
CA PRO A 71 -11.05 10.21 -0.26
C PRO A 71 -12.24 11.18 -0.28
N ASP A 72 -12.11 12.26 -1.03
CA ASP A 72 -13.21 13.17 -1.38
C ASP A 72 -13.29 13.28 -2.91
N GLY A 73 -14.23 12.54 -3.51
CA GLY A 73 -14.26 12.35 -4.95
C GLY A 73 -12.97 11.72 -5.48
N PHE A 74 -12.21 12.48 -6.29
CA PHE A 74 -10.93 12.06 -6.88
C PHE A 74 -9.69 12.56 -6.13
N THR A 75 -9.86 13.34 -5.06
CA THR A 75 -8.76 13.87 -4.25
C THR A 75 -8.70 13.21 -2.88
N ILE A 76 -7.58 13.43 -2.17
CA ILE A 76 -7.40 13.03 -0.79
C ILE A 76 -7.41 14.31 0.04
N GLU A 77 -8.33 14.36 1.00
CA GLU A 77 -8.51 15.48 1.92
C GLU A 77 -8.14 15.06 3.34
N PHE A 78 -7.89 16.06 4.20
CA PHE A 78 -7.44 15.85 5.56
C PHE A 78 -8.34 16.54 6.57
N LYS A 79 -8.61 15.88 7.70
CA LYS A 79 -9.35 16.46 8.82
C LYS A 79 -8.86 15.91 10.16
N ASN A 80 -9.20 16.59 11.24
CA ASN A 80 -9.06 16.00 12.56
C ASN A 80 -10.27 15.10 12.84
N GLN A 81 -10.04 13.82 13.08
CA GLN A 81 -11.08 12.83 13.33
C GLN A 81 -10.60 11.81 14.36
N ASP A 82 -11.42 11.53 15.36
CA ASP A 82 -11.10 10.51 16.35
C ASP A 82 -11.12 9.09 15.71
N PRO A 83 -10.05 8.27 15.86
CA PRO A 83 -10.00 6.93 15.28
C PRO A 83 -11.13 6.00 15.74
N ASN A 84 -11.64 6.11 16.97
CA ASN A 84 -12.77 5.27 17.41
C ASN A 84 -14.04 5.60 16.62
N SER A 85 -14.27 6.87 16.30
CA SER A 85 -15.41 7.27 15.47
C SER A 85 -15.32 6.65 14.08
N VAL A 86 -14.13 6.65 13.48
CA VAL A 86 -13.89 6.03 12.17
C VAL A 86 -14.08 4.52 12.24
N ILE A 87 -13.50 3.85 13.25
CA ILE A 87 -13.64 2.40 13.46
C ILE A 87 -15.12 2.02 13.59
N LYS A 88 -15.87 2.69 14.47
CA LYS A 88 -17.30 2.43 14.68
C LYS A 88 -18.12 2.57 13.40
N PHE A 89 -17.84 3.61 12.61
CA PHE A 89 -18.50 3.83 11.33
C PHE A 89 -18.29 2.63 10.38
N TYR A 90 -17.03 2.19 10.20
CA TYR A 90 -16.72 1.09 9.29
C TYR A 90 -17.06 -0.30 9.82
N GLN A 91 -17.10 -0.50 11.14
CA GLN A 91 -17.64 -1.72 11.73
C GLN A 91 -19.10 -1.93 11.34
N ASN A 92 -19.90 -0.87 11.38
CA ASN A 92 -21.31 -0.92 10.98
C ASN A 92 -21.47 -1.21 9.48
N LEU A 93 -20.51 -0.79 8.65
CA LEU A 93 -20.48 -1.07 7.21
C LEU A 93 -19.92 -2.46 6.86
N LYS A 94 -19.22 -3.13 7.77
CA LYS A 94 -18.57 -4.44 7.52
C LYS A 94 -19.59 -5.51 7.10
N VAL A 95 -20.82 -5.43 7.61
CA VAL A 95 -21.94 -6.31 7.26
C VAL A 95 -22.28 -6.22 5.76
N LEU A 96 -22.10 -5.06 5.13
CA LEU A 96 -22.35 -4.85 3.71
C LEU A 96 -21.20 -5.35 2.82
N ASN A 97 -19.95 -5.24 3.30
CA ASN A 97 -18.75 -5.60 2.52
C ASN A 97 -18.51 -7.11 2.39
N TYR A 98 -19.12 -7.95 3.23
CA TYR A 98 -19.00 -9.41 3.14
C TYR A 98 -19.54 -9.96 1.80
N GLN A 99 -20.57 -9.34 1.24
CA GLN A 99 -21.19 -9.76 -0.03
C GLN A 99 -20.39 -9.39 -1.27
N LEU A 100 -19.58 -8.31 -1.24
CA LEU A 100 -18.72 -7.92 -2.36
C LEU A 100 -17.45 -8.80 -2.46
N ARG A 101 -17.03 -9.39 -1.34
CA ARG A 101 -15.79 -10.20 -1.27
C ARG A 101 -15.88 -11.54 -1.99
N SER A 102 -17.07 -12.11 -2.12
CA SER A 102 -17.27 -13.38 -2.85
C SER A 102 -17.05 -13.22 -4.36
N THR A 103 -17.21 -12.00 -4.91
CA THR A 103 -17.03 -11.73 -6.35
C THR A 103 -15.56 -11.57 -6.75
N VAL A 104 -14.68 -11.10 -5.86
CA VAL A 104 -13.23 -10.95 -6.14
C VAL A 104 -12.50 -12.32 -6.13
N GLN A 105 -13.13 -13.36 -5.60
CA GLN A 105 -12.51 -14.67 -5.40
C GLN A 105 -12.45 -15.55 -6.67
N SER A 106 -13.11 -15.18 -7.77
CA SER A 106 -13.36 -16.08 -8.92
C SER A 106 -12.36 -16.02 -10.09
N PHE A 107 -11.23 -15.32 -9.99
CA PHE A 107 -10.22 -15.31 -11.06
C PHE A 107 -9.02 -16.21 -10.73
N ASP A 108 -9.17 -17.51 -10.97
CA ASP A 108 -8.04 -18.41 -11.20
C ASP A 108 -7.77 -18.43 -12.71
N ILE A 109 -7.03 -17.44 -13.18
CA ILE A 109 -6.42 -17.50 -14.51
C ILE A 109 -5.25 -18.48 -14.41
N GLU A 110 -5.03 -19.32 -15.44
CA GLU A 110 -3.83 -20.15 -15.61
C GLU A 110 -2.58 -19.27 -15.81
N ARG A 111 -2.26 -18.48 -14.79
CA ARG A 111 -1.21 -17.47 -14.79
C ARG A 111 0.13 -18.07 -15.16
N ASP A 112 0.46 -19.22 -14.59
CA ASP A 112 1.73 -19.89 -14.86
C ASP A 112 1.84 -20.36 -16.32
N SER A 113 0.74 -20.80 -16.93
CA SER A 113 0.66 -21.13 -18.36
C SER A 113 0.90 -19.89 -19.23
N LEU A 114 0.33 -18.75 -18.84
CA LEU A 114 0.48 -17.50 -19.59
C LEU A 114 1.88 -16.89 -19.44
N LEU A 115 2.45 -16.88 -18.24
CA LEU A 115 3.82 -16.40 -18.00
C LEU A 115 4.86 -17.21 -18.77
N ASN A 116 4.69 -18.54 -18.82
CA ASN A 116 5.55 -19.42 -19.62
C ASN A 116 5.45 -19.08 -21.12
N LYS A 117 4.24 -18.80 -21.64
CA LYS A 117 4.06 -18.37 -23.04
C LYS A 117 4.69 -17.02 -23.35
N LEU A 118 4.68 -16.10 -22.37
CA LEU A 118 5.32 -14.79 -22.49
C LEU A 118 6.85 -14.84 -22.28
N GLY A 119 7.40 -15.99 -21.90
CA GLY A 119 8.83 -16.14 -21.60
C GLY A 119 9.28 -15.42 -20.32
N ILE A 120 8.37 -15.16 -19.38
CA ILE A 120 8.65 -14.40 -18.16
C ILE A 120 9.06 -15.34 -17.02
N SER A 121 10.29 -15.18 -16.52
CA SER A 121 10.78 -15.87 -15.32
C SER A 121 10.53 -15.05 -14.05
N LYS A 122 9.83 -15.64 -13.07
CA LYS A 122 9.56 -15.00 -11.76
C LYS A 122 10.83 -14.65 -10.98
N ILE A 123 11.91 -15.42 -11.14
CA ILE A 123 13.17 -15.23 -10.39
C ILE A 123 13.92 -14.01 -10.91
N GLU A 124 13.89 -13.77 -12.23
CA GLU A 124 14.54 -12.63 -12.86
C GLU A 124 13.82 -11.33 -12.48
N MET A 125 12.48 -11.36 -12.42
CA MET A 125 11.67 -10.18 -12.11
C MET A 125 11.92 -9.57 -10.72
N ASN A 126 12.11 -10.38 -9.68
CA ASN A 126 12.27 -9.87 -8.30
C ASN A 126 13.60 -9.13 -8.05
N ASN A 127 14.55 -9.23 -8.98
CA ASN A 127 15.84 -8.55 -8.89
C ASN A 127 15.87 -7.23 -9.68
N ILE A 128 14.83 -6.92 -10.44
CA ILE A 128 14.77 -5.69 -11.24
C ILE A 128 14.47 -4.50 -10.32
N HIS A 129 15.24 -3.42 -10.51
CA HIS A 129 15.00 -2.16 -9.82
C HIS A 129 13.60 -1.61 -10.17
N PRO A 130 12.83 -1.02 -9.23
CA PRO A 130 11.50 -0.47 -9.51
C PRO A 130 11.45 0.49 -10.72
N ASP A 131 12.51 1.24 -10.96
CA ASP A 131 12.58 2.19 -12.08
C ASP A 131 12.83 1.52 -13.43
N GLU A 132 13.34 0.28 -13.44
CA GLU A 132 13.69 -0.46 -14.66
C GLU A 132 12.63 -1.51 -15.03
N VAL A 133 11.80 -1.93 -14.06
CA VAL A 133 10.83 -3.01 -14.27
C VAL A 133 9.80 -2.65 -15.34
N VAL A 134 9.37 -1.39 -15.41
CA VAL A 134 8.39 -0.96 -16.42
C VAL A 134 8.98 -1.04 -17.83
N SER A 135 10.22 -0.59 -18.02
CA SER A 135 10.90 -0.66 -19.31
C SER A 135 11.10 -2.10 -19.78
N GLN A 136 11.59 -2.97 -18.89
CA GLN A 136 11.78 -4.39 -19.21
C GLN A 136 10.45 -5.10 -19.49
N LEU A 137 9.39 -4.76 -18.76
CA LEU A 137 8.05 -5.28 -19.02
C LEU A 137 7.52 -4.84 -20.37
N ASN A 138 7.68 -3.56 -20.73
CA ASN A 138 7.27 -3.06 -22.04
C ASN A 138 7.99 -3.78 -23.18
N GLU A 139 9.30 -4.03 -23.06
CA GLU A 139 10.04 -4.80 -24.07
C GLU A 139 9.48 -6.23 -24.26
N ILE A 140 9.04 -6.88 -23.18
CA ILE A 140 8.45 -8.22 -23.25
C ILE A 140 7.06 -8.16 -23.90
N LEU A 141 6.23 -7.19 -23.51
CA LEU A 141 4.88 -7.01 -24.04
C LEU A 141 4.89 -6.63 -25.53
N ASP A 142 5.81 -5.75 -25.93
CA ASP A 142 5.98 -5.32 -27.32
C ASP A 142 6.35 -6.48 -28.24
N LYS A 143 7.22 -7.40 -27.79
CA LYS A 143 7.57 -8.63 -28.52
C LYS A 143 6.36 -9.55 -28.76
N GLN A 144 5.31 -9.40 -27.96
CA GLN A 144 4.10 -10.20 -27.99
C GLN A 144 2.90 -9.43 -28.57
N PHE A 145 3.12 -8.22 -29.10
CA PHE A 145 2.08 -7.31 -29.60
C PHE A 145 0.97 -7.02 -28.59
N ILE A 146 1.31 -7.05 -27.29
CA ILE A 146 0.40 -6.69 -26.20
C ILE A 146 0.56 -5.19 -25.93
N PRO A 147 -0.54 -4.43 -25.71
CA PRO A 147 -0.44 -3.04 -25.31
C PRO A 147 0.54 -2.85 -24.15
N ASN A 148 1.37 -1.80 -24.24
CA ASN A 148 2.36 -1.54 -23.23
C ASN A 148 1.73 -1.20 -21.87
N PHE A 149 2.56 -1.26 -20.83
CA PHE A 149 2.13 -1.11 -19.44
C PHE A 149 1.40 0.20 -19.20
N GLN A 150 1.89 1.30 -19.77
CA GLN A 150 1.30 2.62 -19.62
C GLN A 150 -0.12 2.68 -20.21
N THR A 151 -0.31 2.17 -21.43
CA THR A 151 -1.62 2.11 -22.08
C THR A 151 -2.62 1.29 -21.28
N MET A 152 -2.19 0.15 -20.72
CA MET A 152 -3.06 -0.68 -19.87
C MET A 152 -3.50 0.04 -18.59
N ILE A 153 -2.62 0.84 -17.97
CA ILE A 153 -2.98 1.63 -16.78
C ILE A 153 -3.95 2.76 -17.13
N GLU A 154 -3.74 3.47 -18.24
CA GLU A 154 -4.64 4.52 -18.71
C GLU A 154 -6.05 4.00 -19.02
N MET A 155 -6.14 2.78 -19.55
CA MET A 155 -7.43 2.10 -19.79
C MET A 155 -8.11 1.59 -18.51
N SER A 156 -7.39 1.48 -17.40
CA SER A 156 -7.89 0.84 -16.18
C SER A 156 -8.80 1.73 -15.33
N GLY A 157 -8.79 3.04 -15.56
CA GLY A 157 -9.61 4.00 -14.84
C GLY A 157 -9.05 5.41 -14.86
N THR A 158 -9.88 6.36 -14.42
CA THR A 158 -9.49 7.79 -14.34
C THR A 158 -9.03 8.18 -12.95
N SER A 159 -9.35 7.40 -11.92
CA SER A 159 -8.90 7.69 -10.56
C SER A 159 -7.52 7.09 -10.29
N LYS A 160 -6.70 7.83 -9.52
CA LYS A 160 -5.39 7.33 -9.04
C LYS A 160 -5.52 6.01 -8.27
N ARG A 161 -6.62 5.82 -7.55
CA ARG A 161 -6.89 4.57 -6.83
C ARG A 161 -6.99 3.39 -7.78
N GLU A 162 -7.79 3.50 -8.84
CA GLU A 162 -7.95 2.44 -9.85
C GLU A 162 -6.62 2.15 -10.54
N GLN A 163 -5.87 3.19 -10.90
CA GLN A 163 -4.56 3.05 -11.53
C GLN A 163 -3.56 2.33 -10.62
N ILE A 164 -3.45 2.71 -9.33
CA ILE A 164 -2.57 2.03 -8.37
C ILE A 164 -2.98 0.57 -8.17
N VAL A 165 -4.27 0.29 -8.00
CA VAL A 165 -4.77 -1.09 -7.86
C VAL A 165 -4.44 -1.92 -9.11
N SER A 166 -4.60 -1.34 -10.30
CA SER A 166 -4.26 -1.99 -11.56
C SER A 166 -2.77 -2.26 -11.67
N ILE A 167 -1.91 -1.29 -11.35
CA ILE A 167 -0.44 -1.49 -11.30
C ILE A 167 -0.10 -2.65 -10.38
N PHE A 168 -0.66 -2.69 -9.16
CA PHE A 168 -0.42 -3.78 -8.22
C PHE A 168 -0.87 -5.13 -8.77
N ASN A 169 -2.06 -5.20 -9.36
CA ASN A 169 -2.59 -6.41 -9.98
C ASN A 169 -1.72 -6.89 -11.15
N PHE A 170 -1.24 -5.96 -11.98
CA PHE A 170 -0.36 -6.29 -13.10
C PHE A 170 1.02 -6.74 -12.65
N LEU A 171 1.64 -6.07 -11.69
CA LEU A 171 2.92 -6.51 -11.11
C LEU A 171 2.78 -7.91 -10.49
N ASP A 172 1.67 -8.14 -9.78
CA ASP A 172 1.36 -9.48 -9.28
C ASP A 172 1.07 -10.49 -10.38
N PHE A 173 0.40 -10.11 -11.46
CA PHE A 173 0.20 -11.00 -12.60
C PHE A 173 1.53 -11.45 -13.18
N LEU A 174 2.47 -10.52 -13.33
CA LEU A 174 3.76 -10.73 -13.99
C LEU A 174 4.78 -11.49 -13.12
N GLY A 175 4.58 -11.53 -11.80
CA GLY A 175 5.53 -12.21 -10.89
C GLY A 175 6.41 -11.30 -10.07
N TYR A 176 6.24 -9.98 -10.18
CA TYR A 176 7.01 -9.00 -9.41
C TYR A 176 6.53 -8.95 -7.96
N TRP A 177 7.38 -9.41 -7.05
CA TRP A 177 7.15 -9.51 -5.60
C TRP A 177 5.80 -10.15 -5.23
N THR A 178 5.41 -11.21 -5.95
CA THR A 178 4.12 -11.87 -5.73
C THR A 178 4.14 -12.86 -4.58
N ASP A 179 3.04 -12.91 -3.82
CA ASP A 179 2.77 -13.96 -2.84
C ASP A 179 2.30 -15.27 -3.50
N LYS A 180 2.45 -16.39 -2.78
CA LYS A 180 1.74 -17.62 -3.14
C LYS A 180 0.23 -17.37 -2.98
N PRO A 181 -0.60 -17.63 -4.01
CA PRO A 181 -2.01 -17.30 -3.97
C PRO A 181 -2.73 -18.11 -2.89
N ASN A 182 -3.14 -17.43 -1.84
CA ASN A 182 -4.09 -17.88 -0.84
C ASN A 182 -5.02 -16.73 -0.44
N ASN A 183 -6.16 -17.02 0.22
CA ASN A 183 -7.14 -15.97 0.55
C ASN A 183 -6.56 -14.83 1.40
N LYS A 184 -5.60 -15.10 2.28
CA LYS A 184 -4.91 -14.07 3.07
C LYS A 184 -4.06 -13.15 2.19
N SER A 185 -3.32 -13.72 1.23
CA SER A 185 -2.47 -12.96 0.30
C SER A 185 -3.25 -12.08 -0.67
N LYS A 186 -4.44 -12.53 -1.13
CA LYS A 186 -5.31 -11.72 -1.99
C LYS A 186 -5.80 -10.45 -1.27
N MET A 187 -6.08 -10.55 0.03
CA MET A 187 -6.48 -9.42 0.86
C MET A 187 -5.31 -8.50 1.22
N ALA A 188 -4.15 -9.07 1.58
CA ALA A 188 -2.93 -8.31 1.84
C ALA A 188 -2.59 -7.36 0.67
N ARG A 189 -2.68 -7.86 -0.57
CA ARG A 189 -2.50 -7.04 -1.79
C ARG A 189 -3.43 -5.83 -1.87
N ILE A 190 -4.70 -5.99 -1.47
CA ILE A 190 -5.67 -4.89 -1.47
C ILE A 190 -5.28 -3.84 -0.42
N TYR A 191 -4.77 -4.27 0.73
CA TYR A 191 -4.29 -3.39 1.78
C TYR A 191 -3.03 -2.63 1.34
N ASP A 192 -2.06 -3.32 0.74
CA ASP A 192 -0.84 -2.68 0.23
C ASP A 192 -1.16 -1.60 -0.82
N ALA A 193 -2.08 -1.89 -1.76
CA ALA A 193 -2.53 -0.93 -2.75
C ALA A 193 -3.29 0.25 -2.10
N SER A 194 -4.06 -0.01 -1.04
CA SER A 194 -4.79 1.04 -0.31
C SER A 194 -3.85 1.97 0.44
N HIS A 195 -2.84 1.45 1.14
CA HIS A 195 -1.79 2.26 1.77
C HIS A 195 -1.00 3.05 0.75
N THR A 196 -0.68 2.45 -0.39
CA THR A 196 0.01 3.13 -1.49
C THR A 196 -0.84 4.28 -2.04
N TYR A 197 -2.14 4.08 -2.21
CA TYR A 197 -3.06 5.14 -2.62
C TYR A 197 -3.08 6.31 -1.62
N PHE A 198 -3.27 6.03 -0.33
CA PHE A 198 -3.36 7.09 0.67
C PHE A 198 -2.02 7.85 0.83
N SER A 199 -0.91 7.11 0.90
CA SER A 199 0.41 7.73 0.98
C SER A 199 0.80 8.58 -0.23
N SER A 200 0.12 8.45 -1.38
CA SER A 200 0.35 9.32 -2.55
C SER A 200 0.06 10.80 -2.32
N ALA A 201 -0.68 11.15 -1.26
CA ALA A 201 -0.91 12.53 -0.83
C ALA A 201 0.08 13.02 0.25
N CYS A 202 1.07 12.20 0.59
CA CYS A 202 2.09 12.48 1.60
C CYS A 202 3.48 12.70 0.98
N ASP A 203 4.39 13.28 1.75
CA ASP A 203 5.78 13.44 1.34
C ASP A 203 6.57 12.14 1.56
N PHE A 204 6.18 11.35 2.56
CA PHE A 204 6.81 10.08 2.91
C PHE A 204 5.79 8.95 3.07
N PHE A 205 6.16 7.78 2.56
CA PHE A 205 5.51 6.50 2.84
C PHE A 205 6.52 5.58 3.55
N ILE A 206 6.25 5.25 4.81
CA ILE A 206 7.12 4.40 5.63
C ILE A 206 6.50 3.02 5.81
N SER A 207 7.20 1.99 5.37
CA SER A 207 6.76 0.59 5.52
C SER A 207 7.97 -0.32 5.68
N ASN A 208 7.93 -1.30 6.58
CA ASN A 208 8.98 -2.32 6.65
C ASN A 208 8.74 -3.49 5.69
N ASP A 209 7.56 -3.61 5.07
CA ASP A 209 7.31 -4.60 4.01
C ASP A 209 8.02 -4.23 2.70
N LYS A 210 9.06 -4.98 2.37
CA LYS A 210 9.88 -4.77 1.16
C LYS A 210 9.06 -4.89 -0.13
N ARG A 211 8.03 -5.75 -0.15
CA ARG A 211 7.21 -6.01 -1.33
C ARG A 211 6.27 -4.86 -1.59
N ALA A 212 5.56 -4.42 -0.55
CA ALA A 212 4.69 -3.25 -0.62
C ALA A 212 5.50 -2.02 -1.06
N ARG A 213 6.68 -1.79 -0.49
CA ARG A 213 7.57 -0.68 -0.90
C ARG A 213 7.98 -0.75 -2.36
N ASN A 214 8.41 -1.90 -2.86
CA ASN A 214 8.85 -2.00 -4.26
C ASN A 214 7.71 -1.77 -5.23
N LYS A 215 6.51 -2.32 -4.97
CA LYS A 215 5.33 -2.06 -5.81
C LYS A 215 4.88 -0.60 -5.73
N ALA A 216 4.92 0.01 -4.55
CA ALA A 216 4.62 1.44 -4.37
C ALA A 216 5.58 2.33 -5.14
N LYS A 217 6.90 2.03 -5.13
CA LYS A 217 7.91 2.76 -5.92
C LYS A 217 7.60 2.71 -7.42
N VAL A 218 7.24 1.54 -7.96
CA VAL A 218 6.81 1.41 -9.37
C VAL A 218 5.58 2.28 -9.63
N ALA A 219 4.55 2.18 -8.78
CA ALA A 219 3.32 2.93 -8.95
C ALA A 219 3.56 4.45 -8.91
N PHE A 220 4.41 4.91 -7.99
CA PHE A 220 4.72 6.33 -7.86
C PHE A 220 5.56 6.85 -9.02
N HIS A 221 6.52 6.06 -9.50
CA HIS A 221 7.28 6.39 -10.69
C HIS A 221 6.37 6.57 -11.91
N MET A 222 5.50 5.59 -12.18
CA MET A 222 4.58 5.64 -13.33
C MET A 222 3.59 6.78 -13.28
N LEU A 223 3.08 7.10 -12.09
CA LEU A 223 2.06 8.13 -11.89
C LEU A 223 2.66 9.50 -11.57
N ASN A 224 3.99 9.67 -11.66
CA ASN A 224 4.73 10.89 -11.33
C ASN A 224 4.46 11.42 -9.91
N ILE A 225 4.24 10.52 -8.96
CA ILE A 225 4.01 10.84 -7.54
C ILE A 225 5.37 11.04 -6.85
N GLN A 226 5.50 12.15 -6.11
CA GLN A 226 6.77 12.57 -5.50
C GLN A 226 7.02 11.99 -4.09
N THR A 227 6.08 11.19 -3.56
CA THR A 227 6.18 10.58 -2.24
C THR A 227 7.42 9.67 -2.15
N LYS A 228 8.25 9.87 -1.13
CA LYS A 228 9.42 9.04 -0.86
C LYS A 228 9.03 7.77 -0.11
N VAL A 229 9.32 6.61 -0.69
CA VAL A 229 9.01 5.29 -0.11
C VAL A 229 10.23 4.71 0.58
N LEU A 230 10.18 4.54 1.91
CA LEU A 230 11.31 4.14 2.74
C LEU A 230 10.92 3.08 3.78
N SER A 231 11.87 2.24 4.17
CA SER A 231 11.84 1.52 5.44
C SER A 231 12.35 2.41 6.57
N LEU A 232 12.14 1.98 7.82
CA LEU A 232 12.75 2.66 8.97
C LEU A 232 14.27 2.68 8.90
N LYS A 233 14.87 1.59 8.41
CA LYS A 233 16.32 1.51 8.23
C LYS A 233 16.81 2.53 7.20
N GLU A 234 16.15 2.61 6.04
CA GLU A 234 16.50 3.59 4.99
C GLU A 234 16.30 5.04 5.49
N LEU A 235 15.27 5.28 6.30
CA LEU A 235 15.03 6.59 6.92
C LEU A 235 16.14 7.00 7.90
N LEU A 236 16.58 6.08 8.76
CA LEU A 236 17.70 6.29 9.67
C LEU A 236 19.01 6.61 8.93
N GLU A 237 19.29 5.88 7.84
CA GLU A 237 20.48 6.09 7.02
C GLU A 237 20.47 7.46 6.31
N LEU A 238 19.29 7.96 5.91
CA LEU A 238 19.15 9.30 5.34
C LEU A 238 19.48 10.39 6.37
N LYS A 239 18.95 10.28 7.58
CA LYS A 239 19.22 11.22 8.68
C LYS A 239 20.69 11.25 9.10
N ALA A 240 21.40 10.13 9.02
CA ALA A 240 22.82 10.09 9.34
C ALA A 240 23.72 10.80 8.31
N ARG A 241 23.18 11.18 7.15
CA ARG A 241 23.90 11.84 6.05
C ARG A 241 23.59 13.35 5.95
N GLU A 242 22.61 13.83 6.71
CA GLU A 242 22.27 15.26 6.87
C GLU A 242 23.07 15.89 8.02
#